data_AF-A0A8H7TTN0-F1
#
_entry.id   AF-A0A8H7TTN0-F1
#
_cell.length_a   1.000
_cell.length_b   1.000
_cell.length_c   1.000
_cell.angle_alpha   90.00
_cell.angle_beta   90.00
_cell.angle_gamma   90.00
#
_symmetry.space_group_name_H-M   'P 1'
#
loop_
_entity.id
_entity.type
_entity.pdbx_description
1 polymer ?
#
loop_
_entity_poly.entity_id
_entity_poly.type
_entity_poly.pdbx_seq_one_letter_code
_entity_poly.pdbx_strand_id
1 'polypeptide(L)'
;MLNRLYVCPSCFKYSREIVAWWGHSKVCPLRGKVPGRKIYSHPRGRRTRLVPQGGKTTLGAKRRRGDGGVRYVEETVQDEGEWSIWEVDGEVDRLFCQNLSLFAKLFLDNKSVFFDVGAFNYFLLVYTPPPPPNPHPIPNDPNSAPEPRPQITGLFSKEKLSWDNNNLACILVFPPWQRKGLGALLMGASYEISRREGLLGGPEKPISDLGKKGYMRFWAGEIARWLLSLKVDQGPDHDGGPRETIVDIKECSEATWIAPDDCLFVLRDMGIVEDAGVGPGKPEKTAADEAGEEGEEKQSDQHNGQGSAAEKPEVKLVPRVRVDKAAVRRYVATHRLSLEKVCDPDGFVEGYAMKPESGAGSGEEQTDGGSDE
;
A
#
# COMPACT_ATOMS: atom_id res chain seq x y z
N MET A 1 -5.38 2.36 -40.08
CA MET A 1 -5.38 2.37 -38.59
C MET A 1 -6.25 1.25 -38.07
N LEU A 2 -5.91 0.70 -36.91
CA LEU A 2 -6.70 -0.32 -36.21
C LEU A 2 -7.69 0.39 -35.29
N ASN A 3 -8.99 0.32 -35.60
CA ASN A 3 -10.02 1.05 -34.82
C ASN A 3 -10.57 0.25 -33.62
N ARG A 4 -10.31 -1.06 -33.57
CA ARG A 4 -10.81 -1.95 -32.52
C ARG A 4 -9.86 -3.13 -32.32
N LEU A 5 -9.64 -3.48 -31.05
CA LEU A 5 -8.88 -4.64 -30.62
C LEU A 5 -9.75 -5.47 -29.66
N TYR A 6 -9.81 -6.78 -29.87
CA TYR A 6 -10.51 -7.70 -28.99
C TYR A 6 -9.50 -8.38 -28.08
N VAL A 7 -9.67 -8.27 -26.77
CA VAL A 7 -8.71 -8.76 -25.77
C VAL A 7 -9.36 -9.86 -24.93
N CYS A 8 -8.69 -10.99 -24.77
CA CYS A 8 -9.14 -12.07 -23.91
C CYS A 8 -9.12 -11.61 -22.44
N PRO A 9 -10.23 -11.72 -21.69
CA PRO A 9 -10.28 -11.24 -20.30
C PRO A 9 -9.44 -12.07 -19.32
N SER A 10 -8.98 -13.26 -19.73
CA SER A 10 -8.21 -14.17 -18.88
C SER A 10 -6.70 -14.09 -19.14
N CYS A 11 -6.26 -14.18 -20.40
CA CYS A 11 -4.83 -14.22 -20.74
C CYS A 11 -4.31 -12.97 -21.45
N PHE A 12 -5.15 -11.95 -21.66
CA PHE A 12 -4.84 -10.73 -22.40
C PHE A 12 -4.40 -10.91 -23.85
N LYS A 13 -4.46 -12.14 -24.41
CA LYS A 13 -4.26 -12.36 -25.85
C LYS A 13 -5.23 -11.51 -26.63
N TYR A 14 -4.73 -10.79 -27.62
CA TYR A 14 -5.51 -9.86 -28.42
C TYR A 14 -5.64 -10.30 -29.88
N SER A 15 -6.71 -9.87 -30.53
CA SER A 15 -7.02 -10.14 -31.93
C SER A 15 -7.69 -8.93 -32.57
N ARG A 16 -7.49 -8.77 -33.88
CA ARG A 16 -8.21 -7.78 -34.70
C ARG A 16 -9.60 -8.27 -35.11
N GLU A 17 -9.81 -9.58 -35.09
CA GLU A 17 -11.02 -10.24 -35.56
C GLU A 17 -11.82 -10.84 -34.41
N ILE A 18 -13.13 -10.55 -34.39
CA ILE A 18 -14.04 -11.03 -33.35
C ILE A 18 -14.17 -12.55 -33.36
N VAL A 19 -14.15 -13.19 -34.53
CA VAL A 19 -14.29 -14.66 -34.66
C VAL A 19 -13.10 -15.38 -34.05
N ALA A 20 -11.88 -14.92 -34.35
CA ALA A 20 -10.65 -15.46 -33.77
C ALA A 20 -10.61 -15.26 -32.25
N TRP A 21 -10.99 -14.07 -31.75
CA TRP A 21 -11.10 -13.81 -30.31
C TRP A 21 -12.13 -14.71 -29.64
N TRP A 22 -13.33 -14.84 -30.21
CA TRP A 22 -14.41 -15.67 -29.67
C TRP A 22 -14.03 -17.15 -29.60
N GLY A 23 -13.40 -17.67 -30.68
CA GLY A 23 -12.86 -19.02 -30.70
C GLY A 23 -11.84 -19.22 -29.58
N HIS A 24 -10.90 -18.29 -29.43
CA HIS A 24 -9.89 -18.35 -28.38
C HIS A 24 -10.50 -18.28 -26.96
N SER A 25 -11.44 -17.37 -26.68
CA SER A 25 -12.01 -17.20 -25.33
C SER A 25 -12.72 -18.44 -24.80
N LYS A 26 -13.20 -19.32 -25.69
CA LYS A 26 -13.81 -20.60 -25.30
C LYS A 26 -12.79 -21.64 -24.83
N VAL A 27 -11.62 -21.66 -25.46
CA VAL A 27 -10.56 -22.67 -25.26
C VAL A 27 -9.32 -22.08 -24.57
N CYS A 28 -9.43 -20.86 -24.03
CA CYS A 28 -8.30 -20.18 -23.40
C CYS A 28 -7.80 -21.00 -22.20
N PRO A 29 -6.49 -21.28 -22.11
CA PRO A 29 -5.93 -22.10 -21.02
C PRO A 29 -6.07 -21.45 -19.64
N LEU A 30 -6.15 -20.12 -19.59
CA LEU A 30 -6.36 -19.34 -18.36
C LEU A 30 -7.84 -19.04 -18.09
N ARG A 31 -8.79 -19.63 -18.85
CA ARG A 31 -10.21 -19.37 -18.63
C ARG A 31 -10.62 -19.82 -17.22
N GLY A 32 -11.04 -18.86 -16.40
CA GLY A 32 -11.43 -19.10 -15.01
C GLY A 32 -10.24 -19.27 -14.04
N LYS A 33 -9.01 -19.04 -14.50
CA LYS A 33 -7.80 -19.15 -13.69
C LYS A 33 -7.06 -17.82 -13.69
N VAL A 34 -6.35 -17.54 -12.60
CA VAL A 34 -5.39 -16.43 -12.50
C VAL A 34 -4.00 -17.04 -12.49
N PRO A 35 -3.06 -16.56 -13.32
CA PRO A 35 -1.66 -17.03 -13.25
C PRO A 35 -0.98 -16.60 -11.95
N GLY A 36 0.17 -17.19 -11.66
CA GLY A 36 0.93 -16.90 -10.44
C GLY A 36 0.27 -17.42 -9.16
N ARG A 37 0.56 -16.77 -8.04
CA ARG A 37 0.10 -17.17 -6.69
C ARG A 37 -0.73 -16.08 -6.04
N LYS A 38 -1.81 -16.47 -5.35
CA LYS A 38 -2.56 -15.54 -4.49
C LYS A 38 -1.67 -15.21 -3.27
N ILE A 39 -1.42 -13.93 -3.04
CA ILE A 39 -0.59 -13.46 -1.91
C ILE A 39 -1.39 -12.71 -0.86
N TYR A 40 -2.59 -12.25 -1.22
CA TYR A 40 -3.42 -11.40 -0.38
C TYR A 40 -4.90 -11.69 -0.61
N SER A 41 -5.68 -11.75 0.46
CA SER A 41 -7.14 -11.75 0.44
C SER A 41 -7.62 -10.58 1.29
N HIS A 42 -8.36 -9.65 0.67
CA HIS A 42 -8.89 -8.51 1.40
C HIS A 42 -9.97 -8.99 2.38
N PRO A 43 -9.93 -8.59 3.66
CA PRO A 43 -10.96 -8.96 4.62
C PRO A 43 -12.35 -8.62 4.09
N ARG A 44 -13.28 -9.57 4.19
CA ARG A 44 -14.67 -9.35 3.78
C ARG A 44 -15.26 -8.26 4.66
N GLY A 45 -15.61 -7.13 4.05
CA GLY A 45 -15.96 -5.96 4.83
C GLY A 45 -16.67 -4.88 4.05
N ARG A 46 -16.95 -3.83 4.79
CA ARG A 46 -17.50 -2.56 4.32
C ARG A 46 -16.34 -1.73 3.78
N ARG A 47 -16.38 -1.37 2.50
CA ARG A 47 -15.42 -0.44 1.90
C ARG A 47 -16.08 0.91 1.68
N THR A 48 -15.34 1.98 1.93
CA THR A 48 -15.82 3.33 1.61
C THR A 48 -15.50 3.65 0.15
N ARG A 49 -16.53 3.89 -0.67
CA ARG A 49 -16.40 4.27 -2.08
C ARG A 49 -16.97 5.67 -2.30
N LEU A 50 -16.28 6.47 -3.12
CA LEU A 50 -16.83 7.72 -3.62
C LEU A 50 -17.86 7.45 -4.72
N VAL A 51 -19.13 7.70 -4.44
CA VAL A 51 -20.22 7.63 -5.40
C VAL A 51 -20.65 9.03 -5.83
N PRO A 52 -21.00 9.24 -7.12
CA PRO A 52 -21.56 10.50 -7.56
C PRO A 52 -22.93 10.70 -6.89
N GLN A 53 -23.07 11.78 -6.13
CA GLN A 53 -24.34 12.19 -5.54
C GLN A 53 -25.27 12.58 -6.69
N GLY A 54 -26.18 11.67 -7.04
CA GLY A 54 -27.29 11.97 -7.94
C GLY A 54 -28.12 13.07 -7.31
N GLY A 55 -27.98 14.30 -7.79
CA GLY A 55 -28.93 15.34 -7.48
C GLY A 55 -30.29 14.86 -7.93
N LYS A 56 -31.23 14.60 -7.00
CA LYS A 56 -32.65 14.56 -7.33
C LYS A 56 -32.94 15.88 -8.03
N THR A 57 -33.08 15.83 -9.35
CA THR A 57 -33.52 16.97 -10.14
C THR A 57 -34.94 17.27 -9.71
N THR A 58 -35.10 18.20 -8.76
CA THR A 58 -36.35 18.93 -8.66
C THR A 58 -36.51 19.68 -9.99
N LEU A 59 -37.47 19.23 -10.79
CA LEU A 59 -37.92 19.91 -12.00
C LEU A 59 -38.25 21.36 -11.61
N GLY A 60 -37.41 22.33 -11.98
CA GLY A 60 -37.78 23.74 -11.80
C GLY A 60 -36.70 24.82 -11.72
N ALA A 61 -35.41 24.52 -11.56
CA ALA A 61 -34.39 25.58 -11.43
C ALA A 61 -33.49 25.71 -12.66
N LYS A 62 -33.54 26.88 -13.33
CA LYS A 62 -32.66 27.26 -14.46
C LYS A 62 -31.18 27.07 -14.07
N ARG A 63 -30.48 26.16 -14.77
CA ARG A 63 -29.03 25.97 -14.64
C ARG A 63 -28.26 27.18 -15.17
N ARG A 64 -27.45 27.83 -14.32
CA ARG A 64 -26.40 28.76 -14.75
C ARG A 64 -25.22 27.96 -15.34
N ARG A 65 -24.74 28.34 -16.52
CA ARG A 65 -23.53 27.76 -17.14
C ARG A 65 -22.33 28.01 -16.22
N GLY A 66 -21.70 26.95 -15.72
CA GLY A 66 -20.41 27.03 -15.02
C GLY A 66 -20.20 26.06 -13.86
N ASP A 67 -21.26 25.58 -13.20
CA ASP A 67 -21.12 24.79 -11.96
C ASP A 67 -21.61 23.34 -12.14
N GLY A 68 -20.85 22.59 -12.93
CA GLY A 68 -21.11 21.19 -13.27
C GLY A 68 -20.35 20.19 -12.40
N GLY A 69 -20.02 20.54 -11.16
CA GLY A 69 -19.32 19.62 -10.25
C GLY A 69 -20.25 18.51 -9.78
N VAL A 70 -20.12 17.30 -10.34
CA VAL A 70 -20.71 16.11 -9.73
C VAL A 70 -20.11 15.95 -8.34
N ARG A 71 -20.91 16.21 -7.31
CA ARG A 71 -20.48 16.07 -5.91
C ARG A 71 -20.35 14.59 -5.61
N TYR A 72 -19.18 14.13 -5.16
CA TYR A 72 -18.99 12.75 -4.72
C TYR A 72 -19.24 12.66 -3.22
N VAL A 73 -19.93 11.61 -2.78
CA VAL A 73 -20.19 11.28 -1.37
C VAL A 73 -19.56 9.93 -1.07
N GLU A 74 -19.04 9.77 0.15
CA GLU A 74 -18.55 8.50 0.64
C GLU A 74 -19.74 7.60 1.00
N GLU A 75 -19.85 6.48 0.30
CA GLU A 75 -20.81 5.44 0.57
C GLU A 75 -20.06 4.17 0.97
N THR A 76 -20.48 3.60 2.09
CA THR A 76 -19.95 2.33 2.56
C THR A 76 -20.64 1.19 1.83
N VAL A 77 -19.94 0.56 0.89
CA VAL A 77 -20.44 -0.58 0.09
C VAL A 77 -19.98 -1.87 0.75
N GLN A 78 -20.86 -2.86 0.83
CA GLN A 78 -20.49 -4.23 1.20
C GLN A 78 -20.08 -4.97 -0.07
N ASP A 79 -18.85 -5.49 -0.12
CA ASP A 79 -18.43 -6.29 -1.27
C ASP A 79 -19.18 -7.63 -1.27
N GLU A 80 -19.86 -7.94 -2.37
CA GLU A 80 -20.55 -9.23 -2.56
C GLU A 80 -19.58 -10.38 -2.87
N GLY A 81 -18.37 -10.06 -3.34
CA GLY A 81 -17.34 -11.02 -3.74
C GLY A 81 -16.00 -10.79 -3.01
N GLU A 82 -15.00 -11.59 -3.36
CA GLU A 82 -13.65 -11.51 -2.79
C GLU A 82 -12.77 -10.57 -3.63
N TRP A 83 -12.04 -9.67 -2.96
CA TRP A 83 -10.90 -8.98 -3.54
C TRP A 83 -9.61 -9.68 -3.12
N SER A 84 -8.73 -9.97 -4.08
CA SER A 84 -7.44 -10.60 -3.81
C SER A 84 -6.33 -9.98 -4.65
N ILE A 85 -5.08 -10.14 -4.20
CA ILE A 85 -3.89 -9.77 -4.97
C ILE A 85 -3.10 -11.03 -5.28
N TRP A 86 -2.70 -11.16 -6.55
CA TRP A 86 -1.91 -12.27 -7.06
C TRP A 86 -0.56 -11.78 -7.56
N GLU A 87 0.51 -12.45 -7.17
CA GLU A 87 1.86 -12.19 -7.68
C GLU A 87 2.16 -13.11 -8.85
N VAL A 88 2.59 -12.52 -9.96
CA VAL A 88 2.97 -13.18 -11.20
C VAL A 88 4.39 -12.79 -11.56
N ASP A 89 5.26 -13.77 -11.69
CA ASP A 89 6.64 -13.56 -12.12
C ASP A 89 6.68 -13.36 -13.64
N GLY A 90 7.19 -12.21 -14.10
CA GLY A 90 7.31 -11.90 -15.53
C GLY A 90 8.29 -12.78 -16.31
N GLU A 91 9.22 -13.45 -15.64
CA GLU A 91 10.14 -14.43 -16.25
C GLU A 91 9.47 -15.78 -16.47
N VAL A 92 8.54 -16.17 -15.59
CA VAL A 92 7.80 -17.44 -15.69
C VAL A 92 6.61 -17.29 -16.65
N ASP A 93 5.78 -16.27 -16.47
CA ASP A 93 4.56 -16.02 -17.24
C ASP A 93 4.78 -14.97 -18.35
N ARG A 94 5.91 -15.05 -19.05
CA ARG A 94 6.39 -14.03 -20.03
C ARG A 94 5.31 -13.52 -20.99
N LEU A 95 4.67 -14.42 -21.74
CA LEU A 95 3.69 -14.02 -22.75
C LEU A 95 2.46 -13.34 -22.13
N PHE A 96 2.02 -13.79 -20.96
CA PHE A 96 0.93 -13.17 -20.23
C PHE A 96 1.32 -11.75 -19.80
N CYS A 97 2.50 -11.58 -19.18
CA CYS A 97 2.99 -10.28 -18.72
C CYS A 97 3.28 -9.30 -19.86
N GLN A 98 3.72 -9.77 -21.02
CA GLN A 98 3.86 -8.96 -22.24
C GLN A 98 2.50 -8.45 -22.74
N ASN A 99 1.51 -9.35 -22.87
CA ASN A 99 0.17 -8.98 -23.28
C ASN A 99 -0.49 -8.00 -22.30
N LEU A 100 -0.32 -8.24 -20.99
CA LEU A 100 -0.80 -7.37 -19.94
C LEU A 100 -0.12 -5.98 -20.00
N SER A 101 1.20 -5.93 -20.23
CA SER A 101 1.93 -4.68 -20.36
C SER A 101 1.52 -3.87 -21.58
N LEU A 102 1.29 -4.54 -22.73
CA LEU A 102 0.75 -3.90 -23.93
C LEU A 102 -0.67 -3.36 -23.69
N PHE A 103 -1.51 -4.12 -23.00
CA PHE A 103 -2.85 -3.66 -22.63
C PHE A 103 -2.79 -2.46 -21.67
N ALA A 104 -1.92 -2.49 -20.67
CA ALA A 104 -1.73 -1.39 -19.73
C ALA A 104 -1.19 -0.11 -20.40
N LYS A 105 -0.34 -0.25 -21.43
CA LYS A 105 0.20 0.88 -22.21
C LYS A 105 -0.90 1.72 -22.88
N LEU A 106 -2.06 1.13 -23.16
CA LEU A 106 -3.23 1.86 -23.70
C LEU A 106 -3.77 2.93 -22.73
N PHE A 107 -3.44 2.82 -21.44
CA PHE A 107 -3.92 3.69 -20.37
C PHE A 107 -2.80 4.37 -19.57
N LEU A 108 -1.54 4.05 -19.88
CA LEU A 108 -0.35 4.58 -19.21
C LEU A 108 0.58 5.20 -20.25
N ASP A 109 0.62 6.53 -20.30
CA ASP A 109 1.41 7.27 -21.28
C ASP A 109 2.92 7.03 -21.10
N ASN A 110 3.38 7.05 -19.84
CA ASN A 110 4.79 6.97 -19.49
C ASN A 110 5.34 5.53 -19.37
N LYS A 111 4.52 4.49 -19.61
CA LYS A 111 5.03 3.10 -19.55
C LYS A 111 5.94 2.84 -20.75
N SER A 112 7.22 2.57 -20.50
CA SER A 112 8.25 2.36 -21.52
C SER A 112 8.55 0.88 -21.77
N VAL A 113 8.42 0.02 -20.75
CA VAL A 113 8.76 -1.42 -20.84
C VAL A 113 7.50 -2.26 -21.02
N PHE A 114 7.46 -3.05 -22.10
CA PHE A 114 6.34 -3.96 -22.40
C PHE A 114 6.73 -5.31 -22.99
N PHE A 115 7.98 -5.49 -23.43
CA PHE A 115 8.47 -6.78 -23.95
C PHE A 115 9.46 -7.46 -23.00
N ASP A 116 10.40 -6.69 -22.44
CA ASP A 116 11.36 -7.19 -21.45
C ASP A 116 10.74 -7.22 -20.05
N VAL A 117 9.91 -8.23 -19.82
CA VAL A 117 9.10 -8.35 -18.60
C VAL A 117 9.77 -9.20 -17.51
N GLY A 118 10.89 -9.86 -17.81
CA GLY A 118 11.54 -10.82 -16.91
C GLY A 118 12.09 -10.22 -15.62
N ALA A 119 12.44 -8.93 -15.66
CA ALA A 119 12.92 -8.16 -14.52
C ALA A 119 11.81 -7.70 -13.55
N PHE A 120 10.54 -8.03 -13.81
CA PHE A 120 9.40 -7.50 -13.06
C PHE A 120 8.54 -8.61 -12.44
N ASN A 121 8.07 -8.35 -11.22
CA ASN A 121 6.91 -9.01 -10.64
C ASN A 121 5.66 -8.16 -10.89
N TYR A 122 4.55 -8.81 -11.20
CA TYR A 122 3.25 -8.20 -11.45
C TYR A 122 2.28 -8.60 -10.34
N PHE A 123 1.64 -7.61 -9.75
CA PHE A 123 0.68 -7.77 -8.66
C PHE A 123 -0.71 -7.46 -9.18
N LEU A 124 -1.47 -8.51 -9.49
CA LEU A 124 -2.79 -8.43 -10.10
C LEU A 124 -3.87 -8.23 -9.05
N LEU A 125 -4.67 -7.18 -9.19
CA LEU A 125 -5.88 -7.00 -8.41
C LEU A 125 -7.02 -7.81 -9.03
N VAL A 126 -7.54 -8.78 -8.29
CA VAL A 126 -8.55 -9.73 -8.76
C VAL A 126 -9.83 -9.60 -7.96
N TYR A 127 -10.96 -9.49 -8.66
CA TYR A 127 -12.29 -9.63 -8.09
C TYR A 127 -12.86 -11.01 -8.42
N THR A 128 -13.22 -11.78 -7.42
CA THR A 128 -13.90 -13.07 -7.56
C THR A 128 -15.35 -12.90 -7.10
N PRO A 129 -16.33 -12.91 -8.01
CA PRO A 129 -17.74 -12.78 -7.63
C PRO A 129 -18.19 -13.99 -6.79
N PRO A 130 -19.29 -13.89 -6.03
CA PRO A 130 -19.87 -15.04 -5.38
C PRO A 130 -20.29 -16.10 -6.42
N PRO A 131 -20.29 -17.39 -6.07
CA PRO A 131 -20.75 -18.44 -6.97
C PRO A 131 -22.17 -18.13 -7.45
N PRO A 132 -22.46 -18.21 -8.75
CA PRO A 132 -23.82 -18.03 -9.24
C PRO A 132 -24.74 -19.12 -8.67
N PRO A 133 -26.05 -18.83 -8.54
CA PRO A 133 -27.03 -19.84 -8.15
C PRO A 133 -26.92 -21.06 -9.06
N ASN A 134 -26.86 -22.26 -8.49
CA ASN A 134 -26.80 -23.49 -9.28
C ASN A 134 -28.21 -23.78 -9.85
N PRO A 135 -28.44 -23.66 -11.18
CA PRO A 135 -29.75 -23.92 -11.75
C PRO A 135 -30.12 -25.41 -11.74
N HIS A 136 -29.14 -26.30 -11.60
CA HIS A 136 -29.32 -27.76 -11.55
C HIS A 136 -28.45 -28.36 -10.43
N PRO A 137 -28.86 -28.22 -9.16
CA PRO A 137 -28.14 -28.85 -8.06
C PRO A 137 -28.24 -30.36 -8.22
N ILE A 138 -27.10 -31.02 -8.39
CA ILE A 138 -27.02 -32.48 -8.34
C ILE A 138 -26.95 -32.84 -6.85
N PRO A 139 -27.95 -33.55 -6.29
CA PRO A 139 -27.92 -33.95 -4.88
C PRO A 139 -26.63 -34.75 -4.59
N ASN A 140 -25.95 -34.40 -3.49
CA ASN A 140 -24.69 -35.01 -3.05
C ASN A 140 -23.45 -34.79 -3.94
N ASP A 141 -23.48 -33.85 -4.89
CA ASP A 141 -22.27 -33.40 -5.60
C ASP A 141 -21.91 -31.95 -5.21
N PRO A 142 -20.94 -31.73 -4.30
CA PRO A 142 -20.49 -30.39 -3.93
C PRO A 142 -19.80 -29.64 -5.08
N ASN A 143 -19.36 -30.32 -6.15
CA ASN A 143 -18.74 -29.72 -7.33
C ASN A 143 -19.74 -29.34 -8.42
N SER A 144 -21.04 -29.55 -8.19
CA SER A 144 -22.07 -29.20 -9.18
C SER A 144 -22.31 -27.69 -9.31
N ALA A 145 -21.83 -26.88 -8.37
CA ALA A 145 -21.96 -25.43 -8.42
C ALA A 145 -21.03 -24.82 -9.49
N PRO A 146 -21.49 -23.83 -10.30
CA PRO A 146 -20.62 -23.20 -11.26
C PRO A 146 -19.51 -22.43 -10.54
N GLU A 147 -18.25 -22.67 -10.91
CA GLU A 147 -17.16 -21.95 -10.26
C GLU A 147 -17.21 -20.44 -10.55
N PRO A 148 -16.97 -19.61 -9.52
CA PRO A 148 -16.89 -18.17 -9.71
C PRO A 148 -15.72 -17.83 -10.63
N ARG A 149 -15.95 -16.90 -11.55
CA ARG A 149 -14.94 -16.51 -12.54
C ARG A 149 -14.15 -15.30 -12.04
N PRO A 150 -12.87 -15.45 -11.66
CA PRO A 150 -12.06 -14.32 -11.25
C PRO A 150 -11.87 -13.33 -12.40
N GLN A 151 -11.83 -12.05 -12.05
CA GLN A 151 -11.67 -10.95 -12.99
C GLN A 151 -10.47 -10.11 -12.59
N ILE A 152 -9.48 -9.98 -13.48
CA ILE A 152 -8.37 -9.06 -13.28
C ILE A 152 -8.88 -7.64 -13.53
N THR A 153 -8.79 -6.78 -12.53
CA THR A 153 -9.39 -5.44 -12.51
C THR A 153 -8.36 -4.31 -12.47
N GLY A 154 -7.11 -4.65 -12.19
CA GLY A 154 -5.98 -3.74 -12.15
C GLY A 154 -4.69 -4.48 -11.85
N LEU A 155 -3.59 -3.76 -11.83
CA LEU A 155 -2.29 -4.26 -11.44
C LEU A 155 -1.41 -3.15 -10.87
N PHE A 156 -0.35 -3.55 -10.18
CA PHE A 156 0.91 -2.81 -10.24
C PHE A 156 2.06 -3.74 -10.64
N SER A 157 3.17 -3.18 -11.12
CA SER A 157 4.41 -3.92 -11.36
C SER A 157 5.51 -3.39 -10.45
N LYS A 158 6.46 -4.26 -10.09
CA LYS A 158 7.63 -3.94 -9.26
C LYS A 158 8.86 -4.59 -9.88
N GLU A 159 9.97 -3.87 -9.94
CA GLU A 159 11.26 -4.44 -10.34
C GLU A 159 11.73 -5.45 -9.30
N LYS A 160 12.26 -6.59 -9.75
CA LYS A 160 12.88 -7.58 -8.86
C LYS A 160 14.12 -7.02 -8.17
N LEU A 161 14.85 -6.16 -8.89
CA LEU A 161 16.03 -5.45 -8.41
C LEU A 161 15.87 -3.99 -8.81
N SER A 162 15.54 -3.11 -7.85
CA SER A 162 15.39 -1.68 -8.10
C SER A 162 16.56 -0.90 -7.50
N TRP A 163 17.30 -0.18 -8.34
CA TRP A 163 18.45 0.64 -7.91
C TRP A 163 18.02 1.86 -7.09
N ASP A 164 16.86 2.43 -7.41
CA ASP A 164 16.31 3.61 -6.74
C ASP A 164 15.36 3.23 -5.58
N ASN A 165 15.35 1.95 -5.17
CA ASN A 165 14.41 1.40 -4.19
C ASN A 165 12.94 1.69 -4.53
N ASN A 166 12.56 1.60 -5.81
CA ASN A 166 11.16 1.75 -6.20
C ASN A 166 10.38 0.51 -5.75
N ASN A 167 9.36 0.69 -4.90
CA ASN A 167 8.48 -0.40 -4.52
C ASN A 167 7.34 -0.64 -5.52
N LEU A 168 7.22 0.27 -6.49
CA LEU A 168 6.19 0.25 -7.52
C LEU A 168 6.69 0.98 -8.77
N ALA A 169 6.69 0.29 -9.91
CA ALA A 169 7.06 0.83 -11.21
C ALA A 169 5.85 1.44 -11.95
N CYS A 170 4.84 0.62 -12.22
CA CYS A 170 3.59 1.06 -12.85
C CYS A 170 2.39 0.62 -12.02
N ILE A 171 1.35 1.44 -11.94
CA ILE A 171 0.07 1.11 -11.31
C ILE A 171 -1.08 1.47 -12.23
N LEU A 172 -2.05 0.58 -12.35
CA LEU A 172 -3.24 0.80 -13.16
C LEU A 172 -4.45 0.07 -12.55
N VAL A 173 -5.52 0.80 -12.30
CA VAL A 173 -6.85 0.21 -12.17
C VAL A 173 -7.55 0.39 -13.51
N PHE A 174 -8.07 -0.70 -14.08
CA PHE A 174 -8.72 -0.65 -15.39
C PHE A 174 -9.91 0.32 -15.37
N PRO A 175 -10.18 1.05 -16.47
CA PRO A 175 -11.14 2.16 -16.48
C PRO A 175 -12.51 1.87 -15.84
N PRO A 176 -13.17 0.70 -16.08
CA PRO A 176 -14.47 0.39 -15.46
C PRO A 176 -14.43 0.25 -13.93
N TRP A 177 -13.24 0.05 -13.37
CA TRP A 177 -13.00 -0.22 -11.95
C TRP A 177 -12.38 0.99 -11.22
N GLN A 178 -12.13 2.09 -11.92
CA GLN A 178 -11.58 3.31 -11.31
C GLN A 178 -12.57 4.00 -10.38
N ARG A 179 -12.05 4.86 -9.49
CA ARG A 179 -12.82 5.62 -8.48
C ARG A 179 -13.65 4.74 -7.55
N LYS A 180 -13.17 3.51 -7.29
CA LYS A 180 -13.76 2.58 -6.31
C LYS A 180 -12.92 2.44 -5.04
N GLY A 181 -11.80 3.16 -4.90
CA GLY A 181 -10.83 2.97 -3.80
C GLY A 181 -9.80 1.85 -4.05
N LEU A 182 -9.91 1.13 -5.17
CA LEU A 182 -9.01 0.02 -5.52
C LEU A 182 -7.55 0.44 -5.74
N GLY A 183 -7.32 1.68 -6.19
CA GLY A 183 -5.95 2.21 -6.31
C GLY A 183 -5.28 2.35 -4.95
N ALA A 184 -6.02 2.76 -3.91
CA ALA A 184 -5.50 2.87 -2.57
C ALA A 184 -5.20 1.48 -1.97
N LEU A 185 -6.01 0.46 -2.27
CA LEU A 185 -5.72 -0.92 -1.89
C LEU A 185 -4.40 -1.41 -2.51
N LEU A 186 -4.17 -1.15 -3.81
CA LEU A 186 -2.91 -1.52 -4.47
C LEU A 186 -1.70 -0.75 -3.90
N MET A 187 -1.85 0.54 -3.60
CA MET A 187 -0.81 1.34 -2.92
C MET A 187 -0.53 0.80 -1.51
N GLY A 188 -1.57 0.49 -0.74
CA GLY A 188 -1.42 -0.10 0.60
C GLY A 188 -0.68 -1.44 0.54
N ALA A 189 -1.02 -2.29 -0.42
CA ALA A 189 -0.32 -3.55 -0.63
C ALA A 189 1.15 -3.35 -1.01
N SER A 190 1.49 -2.38 -1.88
CA SER A 190 2.91 -2.14 -2.24
C SER A 190 3.74 -1.70 -1.03
N TYR A 191 3.19 -0.84 -0.16
CA TYR A 191 3.87 -0.44 1.09
C TYR A 191 3.94 -1.56 2.13
N GLU A 192 2.92 -2.41 2.24
CA GLU A 192 2.94 -3.56 3.15
C GLU A 192 3.99 -4.60 2.72
N ILE A 193 4.14 -4.81 1.40
CA ILE A 193 5.21 -5.66 0.86
C ILE A 193 6.59 -5.06 1.19
N SER A 194 6.78 -3.75 0.98
CA SER A 194 8.00 -3.04 1.41
C SER A 194 8.32 -3.26 2.89
N ARG A 195 7.31 -3.16 3.77
CA ARG A 195 7.47 -3.40 5.20
C ARG A 195 7.95 -4.83 5.49
N ARG A 196 7.32 -5.82 4.87
CA ARG A 196 7.65 -7.24 5.07
C ARG A 196 9.07 -7.58 4.60
N GLU A 197 9.48 -7.03 3.45
CA GLU A 197 10.82 -7.22 2.89
C GLU A 197 11.91 -6.46 3.66
N GLY A 198 11.53 -5.45 4.45
CA GLY A 198 12.47 -4.55 5.09
C GLY A 198 13.10 -3.54 4.11
N LEU A 199 12.42 -3.25 2.99
CA LEU A 199 12.90 -2.35 1.94
C LEU A 199 11.98 -1.14 1.81
N LEU A 200 12.41 -0.02 2.41
CA LEU A 200 11.72 1.25 2.28
C LEU A 200 11.81 1.74 0.84
N GLY A 201 10.69 2.15 0.27
CA GLY A 201 10.62 2.55 -1.13
C GLY A 201 9.38 3.37 -1.46
N GLY A 202 9.36 3.91 -2.66
CA GLY A 202 8.26 4.71 -3.19
C GLY A 202 7.91 4.38 -4.64
N PRO A 203 6.91 5.05 -5.21
CA PRO A 203 6.59 4.91 -6.63
C PRO A 203 7.68 5.50 -7.53
N GLU A 204 7.94 4.81 -8.64
CA GLU A 204 8.78 5.29 -9.73
C GLU A 204 8.27 6.64 -10.27
N LYS A 205 9.21 7.55 -10.54
CA LYS A 205 8.94 8.87 -11.11
C LYS A 205 9.26 8.85 -12.61
N PRO A 206 8.47 9.51 -13.49
CA PRO A 206 7.38 10.43 -13.18
C PRO A 206 6.01 9.77 -13.00
N ILE A 207 5.32 10.13 -11.92
CA ILE A 207 3.96 9.70 -11.61
C ILE A 207 2.94 10.46 -12.50
N SER A 208 1.90 9.78 -12.98
CA SER A 208 0.79 10.42 -13.70
C SER A 208 0.01 11.42 -12.81
N ASP A 209 -0.70 12.39 -13.39
CA ASP A 209 -1.47 13.37 -12.61
C ASP A 209 -2.54 12.71 -11.71
N LEU A 210 -3.19 11.65 -12.21
CA LEU A 210 -4.12 10.84 -11.42
C LEU A 210 -3.38 10.10 -10.31
N GLY A 211 -2.19 9.55 -10.60
CA GLY A 211 -1.34 8.87 -9.63
C GLY A 211 -0.89 9.81 -8.52
N LYS A 212 -0.40 11.03 -8.85
CA LYS A 212 0.03 12.05 -7.88
C LYS A 212 -1.09 12.40 -6.90
N LYS A 213 -2.30 12.66 -7.41
CA LYS A 213 -3.49 12.93 -6.56
C LYS A 213 -3.84 11.74 -5.68
N GLY A 214 -3.71 10.52 -6.21
CA GLY A 214 -3.95 9.29 -5.46
C GLY A 214 -2.95 9.08 -4.33
N TYR A 215 -1.65 9.17 -4.63
CA TYR A 215 -0.56 9.04 -3.65
C TYR A 215 -0.63 10.12 -2.58
N MET A 216 -0.87 11.39 -2.94
CA MET A 216 -1.03 12.45 -1.95
C MET A 216 -2.16 12.17 -0.96
N ARG A 217 -3.32 11.73 -1.45
CA ARG A 217 -4.45 11.36 -0.58
C ARG A 217 -4.12 10.14 0.29
N PHE A 218 -3.44 9.14 -0.27
CA PHE A 218 -3.02 7.94 0.46
C PHE A 218 -2.01 8.28 1.56
N TRP A 219 -0.92 8.96 1.22
CA TRP A 219 0.11 9.37 2.18
C TRP A 219 -0.44 10.29 3.26
N ALA A 220 -1.26 11.28 2.91
CA ALA A 220 -1.88 12.16 3.91
C ALA A 220 -2.78 11.38 4.87
N GLY A 221 -3.49 10.36 4.40
CA GLY A 221 -4.28 9.46 5.24
C GLY A 221 -3.42 8.67 6.23
N GLU A 222 -2.35 8.03 5.74
CA GLU A 222 -1.42 7.24 6.57
C GLU A 222 -0.69 8.10 7.60
N ILE A 223 -0.17 9.27 7.18
CA ILE A 223 0.52 10.22 8.06
C ILE A 223 -0.46 10.80 9.08
N ALA A 224 -1.65 11.23 8.68
CA ALA A 224 -2.66 11.74 9.62
C ALA A 224 -3.08 10.69 10.64
N ARG A 225 -3.31 9.44 10.20
CA ARG A 225 -3.64 8.31 11.07
C ARG A 225 -2.55 8.09 12.12
N TRP A 226 -1.29 8.10 11.70
CA TRP A 226 -0.15 7.97 12.61
C TRP A 226 -0.03 9.15 13.58
N LEU A 227 -0.03 10.40 13.10
CA LEU A 227 0.09 11.59 13.94
C LEU A 227 -1.00 11.67 15.01
N LEU A 228 -2.24 11.28 14.66
CA LEU A 228 -3.36 11.25 15.60
C LEU A 228 -3.25 10.11 16.63
N SER A 229 -2.49 9.05 16.33
CA SER A 229 -2.27 7.92 17.24
C SER A 229 -1.18 8.19 18.30
N LEU A 230 -0.29 9.16 18.06
CA LEU A 230 0.75 9.53 19.02
C LEU A 230 0.10 9.99 20.34
N LYS A 231 0.60 9.53 21.48
CA LYS A 231 0.22 10.08 22.79
C LYS A 231 0.81 11.49 22.92
N VAL A 232 0.08 12.40 23.56
CA VAL A 232 0.65 13.69 24.00
C VAL A 232 1.15 13.45 25.41
N ASP A 233 2.42 13.72 25.69
CA ASP A 233 2.99 13.51 27.02
C ASP A 233 2.19 14.34 28.05
N GLN A 234 1.66 13.65 29.06
CA GLN A 234 0.81 14.24 30.10
C GLN A 234 1.61 14.82 31.27
N GLY A 235 2.95 14.79 31.26
CA GLY A 235 3.80 15.35 32.32
C GLY A 235 3.82 16.88 32.33
N PRO A 236 3.88 17.54 33.51
CA PRO A 236 3.80 19.00 33.69
C PRO A 236 4.76 19.73 32.74
N ASP A 237 4.24 20.75 32.04
CA ASP A 237 5.07 21.56 31.14
C ASP A 237 5.72 22.66 31.98
N HIS A 238 6.97 22.99 31.72
CA HIS A 238 7.72 23.93 32.56
C HIS A 238 7.24 25.39 32.42
N ASP A 239 6.37 25.70 31.43
CA ASP A 239 6.09 27.07 30.99
C ASP A 239 4.62 27.38 30.63
N GLY A 240 3.65 26.49 30.94
CA GLY A 240 2.21 26.82 30.87
C GLY A 240 1.61 27.09 29.46
N GLY A 241 2.35 26.81 28.38
CA GLY A 241 1.86 26.88 27.00
C GLY A 241 1.07 25.64 26.54
N PRO A 242 0.38 25.69 25.38
CA PRO A 242 -0.23 24.50 24.79
C PRO A 242 0.87 23.50 24.38
N ARG A 243 0.83 22.29 24.95
CA ARG A 243 1.83 21.23 24.67
C ARG A 243 1.93 20.88 23.20
N GLU A 244 3.13 21.01 22.66
CA GLU A 244 3.43 20.82 21.25
C GLU A 244 3.80 19.37 20.95
N THR A 245 3.24 18.78 19.89
CA THR A 245 3.71 17.48 19.39
C THR A 245 4.85 17.75 18.42
N ILE A 246 6.10 17.46 18.83
CA ILE A 246 7.26 17.59 17.94
C ILE A 246 7.61 16.21 17.40
N VAL A 247 7.77 16.13 16.08
CA VAL A 247 7.99 14.90 15.34
C VAL A 247 9.24 15.03 14.48
N ASP A 248 10.05 13.98 14.42
CA ASP A 248 11.14 13.85 13.45
C ASP A 248 10.58 13.26 12.13
N ILE A 249 11.06 13.77 10.99
CA ILE A 249 10.74 13.24 9.67
C ILE A 249 11.17 11.77 9.56
N LYS A 250 12.29 11.38 10.19
CA LYS A 250 12.72 9.97 10.24
C LYS A 250 11.69 9.09 10.95
N GLU A 251 11.17 9.54 12.10
CA GLU A 251 10.13 8.83 12.85
C GLU A 251 8.85 8.66 12.02
N CYS A 252 8.46 9.71 11.28
CA CYS A 252 7.32 9.65 10.35
C CYS A 252 7.56 8.61 9.25
N SER A 253 8.76 8.60 8.68
CA SER A 253 9.14 7.68 7.62
C SER A 253 9.15 6.22 8.10
N GLU A 254 9.73 5.95 9.27
CA GLU A 254 9.78 4.61 9.88
C GLU A 254 8.39 4.11 10.26
N ALA A 255 7.54 4.98 10.82
CA ALA A 255 6.20 4.59 11.23
C ALA A 255 5.25 4.33 10.05
N THR A 256 5.45 5.03 8.92
CA THR A 256 4.53 4.97 7.76
C THR A 256 5.08 4.19 6.58
N TRP A 257 6.38 3.87 6.56
CA TRP A 257 7.12 3.29 5.43
C TRP A 257 7.16 4.17 4.18
N ILE A 258 6.80 5.45 4.31
CA ILE A 258 6.86 6.45 3.25
C ILE A 258 8.24 7.12 3.30
N ALA A 259 8.84 7.38 2.14
CA ALA A 259 10.16 8.01 2.06
C ALA A 259 10.19 9.36 2.79
N PRO A 260 11.31 9.74 3.45
CA PRO A 260 11.41 10.98 4.21
C PRO A 260 11.02 12.24 3.41
N ASP A 261 11.43 12.30 2.14
CA ASP A 261 11.10 13.41 1.25
C ASP A 261 9.60 13.49 0.95
N ASP A 262 8.94 12.35 0.75
CA ASP A 262 7.50 12.27 0.51
C ASP A 262 6.72 12.61 1.80
N CYS A 263 7.21 12.17 2.98
CA CYS A 263 6.68 12.58 4.28
C CYS A 263 6.73 14.10 4.46
N LEU A 264 7.91 14.70 4.24
CA LEU A 264 8.11 16.15 4.36
C LEU A 264 7.22 16.92 3.38
N PHE A 265 7.10 16.42 2.15
CA PHE A 265 6.24 17.01 1.12
C PHE A 265 4.77 17.02 1.56
N VAL A 266 4.25 15.88 2.03
CA VAL A 266 2.86 15.76 2.49
C VAL A 266 2.60 16.62 3.72
N LEU A 267 3.51 16.60 4.69
CA LEU A 267 3.42 17.41 5.90
C LEU A 267 3.33 18.92 5.58
N ARG A 268 4.12 19.40 4.59
CA ARG A 268 4.05 20.77 4.09
C ARG A 268 2.74 21.06 3.35
N ASP A 269 2.28 20.16 2.48
CA ASP A 269 0.99 20.29 1.79
C ASP A 269 -0.19 20.36 2.77
N MET A 270 -0.10 19.61 3.88
CA MET A 270 -1.10 19.64 4.94
C MET A 270 -1.19 20.98 5.67
N GLY A 271 -0.16 21.84 5.57
CA GLY A 271 -0.11 23.12 6.27
C GLY A 271 -0.11 22.99 7.79
N ILE A 272 0.31 21.82 8.30
CA ILE A 272 0.31 21.49 9.74
C ILE A 272 1.70 21.58 10.37
N VAL A 273 2.72 21.91 9.58
CA VAL A 273 4.10 21.98 10.02
C VAL A 273 4.58 23.41 10.13
N GLU A 274 5.12 23.74 11.29
CA GLU A 274 6.04 24.86 11.47
C GLU A 274 7.45 24.31 11.56
N ASP A 275 8.41 24.99 10.91
CA ASP A 275 9.82 24.66 11.00
C ASP A 275 10.28 24.86 12.44
N ALA A 276 10.61 23.76 13.13
CA ALA A 276 11.11 23.80 14.51
C ALA A 276 12.65 23.87 14.53
N GLY A 277 13.28 24.09 13.38
CA GLY A 277 14.72 24.12 13.21
C GLY A 277 15.36 22.72 13.23
N VAL A 278 16.68 22.70 13.35
CA VAL A 278 17.47 21.49 13.53
C VAL A 278 17.75 21.31 15.02
N GLY A 279 17.28 20.21 15.60
CA GLY A 279 17.42 19.94 17.02
C GLY A 279 17.97 18.54 17.28
N PRO A 280 18.37 18.24 18.53
CA PRO A 280 18.73 16.88 18.89
C PRO A 280 17.53 15.96 18.60
N GLY A 281 17.79 14.86 17.90
CA GLY A 281 16.79 13.81 17.70
C GLY A 281 16.29 13.29 19.04
N LYS A 282 15.07 12.75 19.08
CA LYS A 282 14.57 12.07 20.28
C LYS A 282 15.54 10.91 20.57
N PRO A 283 15.97 10.69 21.84
CA PRO A 283 16.90 9.61 22.15
C PRO A 283 16.35 8.28 21.62
N GLU A 284 17.21 7.48 20.97
CA GLU A 284 16.85 6.14 20.53
C GLU A 284 16.36 5.36 21.76
N LYS A 285 15.14 4.81 21.67
CA LYS A 285 14.64 3.89 22.68
C LYS A 285 15.57 2.68 22.67
N THR A 286 16.22 2.41 23.78
CA THR A 286 17.05 1.19 23.91
C THR A 286 16.13 0.00 24.19
N ALA A 287 16.58 -1.22 23.89
CA ALA A 287 15.82 -2.44 24.17
C ALA A 287 15.41 -2.61 25.65
N ALA A 288 16.01 -1.84 26.57
CA ALA A 288 15.62 -1.76 27.97
C ALA A 288 14.31 -0.96 28.20
N ASP A 289 13.99 0.01 27.34
CA ASP A 289 12.77 0.83 27.45
C ASP A 289 11.51 0.06 27.00
N GLU A 290 11.67 -0.98 26.19
CA GLU A 290 10.57 -1.86 25.76
C GLU A 290 10.21 -2.93 26.80
N ALA A 291 11.14 -3.25 27.73
CA ALA A 291 10.93 -4.22 28.81
C ALA A 291 10.42 -3.59 30.12
N GLY A 292 10.35 -2.25 30.20
CA GLY A 292 10.08 -1.51 31.44
C GLY A 292 8.62 -1.09 31.68
N GLU A 293 7.66 -1.45 30.82
CA GLU A 293 6.24 -1.09 31.03
C GLU A 293 5.48 -1.98 32.05
N GLU A 294 6.16 -2.89 32.75
CA GLU A 294 5.59 -3.63 33.89
C GLU A 294 6.49 -3.55 35.14
N GLY A 295 6.08 -2.73 36.13
CA GLY A 295 6.59 -2.84 37.50
C GLY A 295 7.13 -1.54 38.10
N GLU A 296 6.27 -0.83 38.82
CA GLU A 296 6.64 0.25 39.74
C GLU A 296 7.39 -0.29 40.98
N GLU A 297 8.22 0.60 41.54
CA GLU A 297 8.84 0.60 42.88
C GLU A 297 10.02 -0.36 43.17
N LYS A 298 11.23 0.22 43.32
CA LYS A 298 11.89 0.27 44.64
C LYS A 298 13.07 1.25 44.75
N GLN A 299 13.10 1.84 45.94
CA GLN A 299 14.06 2.68 46.65
C GLN A 299 15.53 2.69 46.25
N SER A 300 16.06 3.91 46.39
CA SER A 300 17.45 4.36 46.43
C SER A 300 18.41 3.47 47.24
N ASP A 301 19.58 3.20 46.66
CA ASP A 301 20.80 3.02 47.44
C ASP A 301 21.99 3.71 46.76
N GLN A 302 22.71 4.52 47.55
CA GLN A 302 23.91 5.22 47.14
C GLN A 302 25.07 4.24 47.06
N HIS A 303 25.71 4.12 45.89
CA HIS A 303 27.06 3.59 45.81
C HIS A 303 27.97 4.46 44.95
N ASN A 304 29.02 4.93 45.61
CA ASN A 304 30.10 5.74 45.08
C ASN A 304 31.04 4.83 44.27
N GLY A 305 31.14 5.05 42.97
CA GLY A 305 31.99 4.26 42.08
C GLY A 305 32.52 5.11 40.94
N GLN A 306 33.82 5.42 41.00
CA GLN A 306 34.59 6.01 39.92
C GLN A 306 34.50 5.12 38.68
N GLY A 307 33.96 5.66 37.58
CA GLY A 307 33.80 4.94 36.31
C GLY A 307 34.02 5.89 35.14
N SER A 308 34.97 5.52 34.31
CA SER A 308 35.33 6.00 32.97
C SER A 308 34.36 6.98 32.31
N ALA A 309 34.89 8.09 31.79
CA ALA A 309 34.18 8.98 30.89
C ALA A 309 33.73 8.21 29.63
N ALA A 310 32.51 7.69 29.65
CA ALA A 310 31.84 7.20 28.46
C ALA A 310 31.67 8.38 27.49
N GLU A 311 32.23 8.24 26.29
CA GLU A 311 31.97 9.16 25.18
C GLU A 311 30.46 9.32 25.04
N LYS A 312 29.96 10.54 25.22
CA LYS A 312 28.56 10.86 24.96
C LYS A 312 28.28 10.53 23.50
N PRO A 313 27.22 9.76 23.17
CA PRO A 313 26.87 9.52 21.79
C PRO A 313 26.67 10.87 21.09
N GLU A 314 27.32 11.04 19.94
CA GLU A 314 27.24 12.25 19.13
C GLU A 314 25.77 12.45 18.69
N VAL A 315 25.11 13.46 19.25
CA VAL A 315 23.68 13.66 19.03
C VAL A 315 23.47 14.25 17.63
N LYS A 316 23.08 13.40 16.67
CA LYS A 316 22.79 13.82 15.31
C LYS A 316 21.63 14.83 15.29
N LEU A 317 21.91 16.03 14.80
CA LEU A 317 20.91 17.08 14.62
C LEU A 317 20.02 16.71 13.42
N VAL A 318 18.71 16.66 13.62
CA VAL A 318 17.73 16.25 12.61
C VAL A 318 16.67 17.33 12.37
N PRO A 319 16.10 17.42 11.16
CA PRO A 319 14.96 18.29 10.88
C PRO A 319 13.75 17.88 11.73
N ARG A 320 13.16 18.83 12.46
CA ARG A 320 11.99 18.58 13.30
C ARG A 320 10.81 19.43 12.84
N VAL A 321 9.61 18.88 12.97
CA VAL A 321 8.37 19.59 12.69
C VAL A 321 7.47 19.63 13.90
N ARG A 322 6.91 20.81 14.17
CA ARG A 322 5.84 20.99 15.17
C ARG A 322 4.51 20.65 14.51
N VAL A 323 3.69 19.82 15.17
CA VAL A 323 2.42 19.33 14.64
C VAL A 323 1.24 19.78 15.51
N ASP A 324 0.31 20.51 14.91
CA ASP A 324 -1.02 20.79 15.49
C ASP A 324 -2.00 19.64 15.16
N LYS A 325 -2.32 18.79 16.16
CA LYS A 325 -3.30 17.70 15.98
C LYS A 325 -4.71 18.20 15.66
N ALA A 326 -5.09 19.41 16.07
CA ALA A 326 -6.35 20.01 15.65
C ALA A 326 -6.31 20.39 14.16
N ALA A 327 -5.17 20.90 13.67
CA ALA A 327 -4.96 21.12 12.23
C ALA A 327 -5.02 19.83 11.42
N VAL A 328 -4.43 18.73 11.92
CA VAL A 328 -4.55 17.41 11.30
C VAL A 328 -6.02 16.99 11.16
N ARG A 329 -6.82 17.11 12.24
CA ARG A 329 -8.26 16.80 12.19
C ARG A 329 -9.03 17.69 11.21
N ARG A 330 -8.71 18.98 11.14
CA ARG A 330 -9.30 19.91 10.16
C ARG A 330 -8.94 19.52 8.73
N TYR A 331 -7.69 19.14 8.48
CA TYR A 331 -7.24 18.69 7.16
C TYR A 331 -7.97 17.42 6.74
N VAL A 332 -8.06 16.42 7.63
CA VAL A 332 -8.81 15.17 7.42
C VAL A 332 -10.27 15.45 7.07
N ALA A 333 -10.94 16.33 7.83
CA ALA A 333 -12.35 16.69 7.56
C ALA A 333 -12.52 17.43 6.23
N THR A 334 -11.62 18.37 5.92
CA THR A 334 -11.68 19.20 4.70
C THR A 334 -11.46 18.36 3.44
N HIS A 335 -10.48 17.46 3.48
CA HIS A 335 -10.13 16.58 2.37
C HIS A 335 -10.92 15.27 2.39
N ARG A 336 -11.77 15.04 3.41
CA ARG A 336 -12.53 13.82 3.63
C ARG A 336 -11.64 12.59 3.58
N LEU A 337 -10.54 12.58 4.31
CA LEU A 337 -9.65 11.43 4.33
C LEU A 337 -10.28 10.31 5.15
N SER A 338 -10.28 9.08 4.61
CA SER A 338 -10.49 7.90 5.45
C SER A 338 -9.22 7.63 6.23
N LEU A 339 -9.36 7.38 7.53
CA LEU A 339 -8.27 6.97 8.42
C LEU A 339 -8.25 5.45 8.64
N GLU A 340 -9.15 4.72 7.96
CA GLU A 340 -9.11 3.25 7.95
C GLU A 340 -7.91 2.78 7.13
N LYS A 341 -7.21 1.75 7.63
CA LYS A 341 -6.14 1.10 6.85
C LYS A 341 -6.74 0.47 5.61
N VAL A 342 -6.26 0.91 4.44
CA VAL A 342 -6.76 0.41 3.15
C VAL A 342 -6.30 -1.00 2.81
N CYS A 343 -5.16 -1.42 3.36
CA CYS A 343 -4.63 -2.77 3.24
C CYS A 343 -4.43 -3.32 4.66
N ASP A 344 -5.14 -4.40 4.96
CA ASP A 344 -5.01 -5.11 6.23
C ASP A 344 -3.80 -6.06 6.17
N PRO A 345 -2.78 -5.91 7.03
CA PRO A 345 -1.62 -6.81 7.06
C PRO A 345 -2.00 -8.29 7.20
N ASP A 346 -3.08 -8.61 7.91
CA ASP A 346 -3.51 -9.99 8.18
C ASP A 346 -4.15 -10.66 6.95
N GLY A 347 -4.43 -9.88 5.90
CA GLY A 347 -4.92 -10.41 4.63
C GLY A 347 -3.84 -11.10 3.79
N PHE A 348 -2.55 -10.92 4.10
CA PHE A 348 -1.47 -11.59 3.37
C PHE A 348 -1.34 -13.06 3.77
N VAL A 349 -0.91 -13.90 2.83
CA VAL A 349 -0.56 -15.30 3.13
C VAL A 349 0.57 -15.32 4.17
N GLU A 350 0.48 -16.27 5.10
CA GLU A 350 1.45 -16.47 6.17
C GLU A 350 2.87 -16.61 5.60
N GLY A 351 3.84 -15.92 6.23
CA GLY A 351 5.24 -15.91 5.79
C GLY A 351 5.52 -15.13 4.50
N TYR A 352 4.52 -14.57 3.82
CA TYR A 352 4.76 -13.87 2.56
C TYR A 352 5.67 -12.65 2.74
N ALA A 353 6.78 -12.67 2.01
CA ALA A 353 7.81 -11.63 1.95
C ALA A 353 8.42 -11.25 3.31
N MET A 354 8.22 -12.05 4.36
CA MET A 354 8.80 -11.78 5.67
C MET A 354 10.30 -12.05 5.64
N LYS A 355 11.08 -11.09 6.14
CA LYS A 355 12.50 -11.30 6.40
C LYS A 355 12.64 -12.46 7.42
N PRO A 356 13.52 -13.45 7.20
CA PRO A 356 13.80 -14.43 8.24
C PRO A 356 14.31 -13.68 9.47
N GLU A 357 13.72 -13.97 10.64
CA GLU A 357 14.27 -13.48 11.90
C GLU A 357 15.74 -13.89 11.95
N SER A 358 16.64 -12.92 12.11
CA SER A 358 18.06 -13.20 12.29
C SER A 358 18.20 -14.01 13.58
N GLY A 359 18.26 -15.34 13.43
CA GLY A 359 18.43 -16.27 14.52
C GLY A 359 19.66 -15.92 15.34
N ALA A 360 19.45 -15.86 16.65
CA ALA A 360 20.49 -15.81 17.67
C ALA A 360 21.62 -16.82 17.33
N GLY A 361 22.85 -16.36 17.45
CA GLY A 361 24.04 -17.11 17.06
C GLY A 361 24.10 -18.48 17.73
N SER A 362 24.01 -19.53 16.92
CA SER A 362 24.62 -20.82 17.23
C SER A 362 26.05 -20.76 16.70
N GLY A 363 27.01 -20.57 17.61
CA GLY A 363 28.42 -20.73 17.31
C GLY A 363 28.69 -22.17 16.90
N GLU A 364 29.11 -22.37 15.65
CA GLU A 364 29.76 -23.60 15.24
C GLU A 364 31.24 -23.50 15.63
N GLU A 365 31.61 -24.24 16.67
CA GLU A 365 33.00 -24.60 16.96
C GLU A 365 33.59 -25.33 15.75
N GLN A 366 34.51 -24.67 15.04
CA GLN A 366 35.42 -25.36 14.13
C GLN A 366 36.38 -26.21 14.95
N THR A 367 36.12 -27.52 14.98
CA THR A 367 37.12 -28.51 15.37
C THR A 367 38.15 -28.60 14.27
N ASP A 368 39.33 -28.05 14.54
CA ASP A 368 40.52 -28.17 13.72
C ASP A 368 41.02 -29.63 13.77
N GLY A 369 40.75 -30.38 12.71
CA GLY A 369 41.19 -31.76 12.53
C GLY A 369 42.36 -31.80 11.57
N GLY A 370 43.57 -31.80 12.13
CA GLY A 370 44.80 -32.01 11.38
C GLY A 370 44.90 -33.41 10.77
N SER A 371 45.54 -33.47 9.59
CA SER A 371 46.15 -34.69 9.08
C SER A 371 47.38 -34.31 8.25
N ASP A 372 48.55 -34.45 8.87
CA ASP A 372 49.78 -34.84 8.21
C ASP A 372 49.59 -36.24 7.61
N GLU A 373 49.82 -36.39 6.31
CA GLU A 373 50.68 -37.40 5.64
C GLU A 373 50.58 -37.30 4.12
#